data_AF-A0A954QJT3-F1
#
_entry.id   AF-A0A954QJT3-F1
#
_cell.length_a   1.000
_cell.length_b   1.000
_cell.length_c   1.000
_cell.angle_alpha   90.00
_cell.angle_beta   90.00
_cell.angle_gamma   90.00
#
_symmetry.space_group_name_H-M   'P 1'
#
loop_
_entity.id
_entity.type
_entity.pdbx_description
1 polymer ?
#
loop_
_entity_poly.entity_id
_entity_poly.type
_entity_poly.pdbx_seq_one_letter_code
_entity_poly.pdbx_strand_id
1 'polypeptide(L)'
;MDPDLYHLKAYHSEHGIHDVTLAVREVGDDYMITCKLPVSGDLLTGQATDCFAALQIIRRKAEGRDWKICCKGSRRNVWPSAMSRQ
;
A
#
# COMPACT_ATOMS: atom_id res chain seq x y z
N MET A 1 11.80 12.94 -8.66
CA MET A 1 10.47 13.34 -8.13
C MET A 1 10.37 12.82 -6.72
N ASP A 2 9.81 13.60 -5.82
CA ASP A 2 9.46 13.13 -4.48
C ASP A 2 8.32 12.10 -4.57
N PRO A 3 8.28 11.10 -3.68
CA PRO A 3 7.22 10.10 -3.72
C PRO A 3 5.89 10.69 -3.26
N ASP A 4 4.80 10.30 -3.92
CA ASP A 4 3.46 10.57 -3.45
C ASP A 4 3.15 9.74 -2.21
N LEU A 5 2.69 10.41 -1.15
CA LEU A 5 2.39 9.78 0.14
C LEU A 5 0.88 9.63 0.33
N TYR A 6 0.46 8.42 0.70
CA TYR A 6 -0.93 8.07 0.94
C TYR A 6 -1.09 7.52 2.35
N HIS A 7 -1.81 8.26 3.19
CA HIS A 7 -2.10 7.87 4.56
C HIS A 7 -3.39 7.05 4.61
N LEU A 8 -3.26 5.80 5.05
CA LEU A 8 -4.31 4.80 5.08
C LEU A 8 -4.41 4.20 6.50
N LYS A 9 -5.41 3.34 6.70
CA LYS A 9 -5.48 2.47 7.87
C LYS A 9 -5.01 1.08 7.48
N ALA A 10 -4.44 0.34 8.41
CA ALA A 10 -4.19 -1.09 8.28
C ALA A 10 -4.72 -1.82 9.52
N TYR A 11 -5.24 -3.01 9.33
CA TYR A 11 -5.74 -3.85 10.41
C TYR A 11 -4.84 -5.07 10.59
N HIS A 12 -4.53 -5.42 11.84
CA HIS A 12 -3.88 -6.66 12.24
C HIS A 12 -4.77 -7.37 13.27
N SER A 13 -4.86 -8.70 13.24
CA SER A 13 -5.80 -9.42 14.11
C SER A 13 -5.51 -9.21 15.60
N GLU A 14 -4.23 -9.24 15.98
CA GLU A 14 -3.80 -9.10 17.38
C GLU A 14 -3.60 -7.64 17.83
N HIS A 15 -3.30 -6.73 16.89
CA HIS A 15 -2.90 -5.36 17.23
C HIS A 15 -3.96 -4.32 16.87
N GLY A 16 -5.04 -4.71 16.19
CA GLY A 16 -6.13 -3.81 15.83
C GLY A 16 -5.81 -2.90 14.64
N ILE A 17 -6.38 -1.69 14.63
CA ILE A 17 -6.27 -0.72 13.53
C ILE A 17 -5.11 0.25 13.79
N HIS A 18 -4.26 0.43 12.79
CA HIS A 18 -3.09 1.31 12.80
C HIS A 18 -3.11 2.26 11.61
N ASP A 19 -2.45 3.41 11.76
CA ASP A 19 -2.11 4.27 10.63
C ASP A 19 -0.95 3.68 9.84
N VAL A 20 -1.02 3.76 8.51
CA VAL A 20 0.04 3.32 7.62
C VAL A 20 0.20 4.32 6.48
N THR A 21 1.43 4.48 6.01
CA THR A 21 1.74 5.33 4.86
C THR A 21 2.26 4.48 3.72
N LEU A 22 1.63 4.62 2.56
CA LEU A 22 2.18 4.14 1.30
C LEU A 22 2.94 5.27 0.63
N ALA A 23 4.18 5.03 0.23
CA ALA A 23 4.94 5.93 -0.60
C ALA A 23 5.02 5.36 -2.01
N VAL A 24 4.54 6.11 -3.01
CA VAL A 24 4.47 5.72 -4.42
C VAL A 24 5.42 6.60 -5.21
N ARG A 25 6.20 6.01 -6.11
CA ARG A 25 7.02 6.77 -7.07
C ARG A 25 7.14 6.03 -8.39
N GLU A 26 7.37 6.78 -9.45
CA GLU A 26 7.75 6.24 -10.75
C GLU A 26 9.26 5.94 -10.78
N VAL A 27 9.64 4.80 -11.35
CA VAL A 27 11.02 4.32 -11.50
C VAL A 27 11.19 3.76 -12.90
N GLY A 28 11.65 4.59 -13.84
CA GLY A 28 11.64 4.23 -15.26
C GLY A 28 10.21 4.13 -15.76
N ASP A 29 9.86 3.01 -16.40
CA ASP A 29 8.50 2.71 -16.88
C ASP A 29 7.62 1.99 -15.83
N ASP A 30 8.15 1.79 -14.62
CA ASP A 30 7.46 1.11 -13.53
C ASP A 30 6.97 2.06 -12.43
N TYR A 31 5.98 1.60 -11.68
CA TYR A 31 5.59 2.14 -10.39
C TYR A 31 6.18 1.32 -9.26
N MET A 32 6.78 2.00 -8.28
CA MET A 32 7.27 1.41 -7.04
C MET A 32 6.47 1.95 -5.85
N ILE A 33 5.88 1.03 -5.08
CA ILE A 33 5.16 1.34 -3.84
C ILE A 33 5.94 0.75 -2.67
N THR A 34 6.12 1.54 -1.62
CA THR A 34 6.70 1.11 -0.35
C THR A 34 5.76 1.35 0.81
N CYS A 35 5.81 0.48 1.81
CA CYS A 35 4.95 0.52 2.98
C CYS A 35 5.73 -0.01 4.19
N LYS A 36 5.86 0.77 5.25
CA LYS A 36 6.42 0.30 6.52
C LYS A 36 5.30 -0.24 7.40
N LEU A 37 5.36 -1.53 7.75
CA LEU A 37 4.36 -2.14 8.61
C LEU A 37 4.44 -1.57 10.04
N PRO A 38 3.28 -1.25 10.66
CA PRO A 38 3.25 -0.88 12.07
C PRO A 38 3.72 -2.05 12.94
N VAL A 39 4.19 -1.75 14.15
CA VAL A 39 4.69 -2.72 15.14
C VAL A 39 5.99 -3.43 14.73
N SER A 40 6.05 -4.16 13.61
CA SER A 40 7.27 -4.87 13.19
C SER A 40 8.32 -3.93 12.58
N GLY A 41 7.88 -2.83 11.96
CA GLY A 41 8.76 -1.91 11.24
C GLY A 41 9.27 -2.46 9.91
N ASP A 42 8.77 -3.60 9.44
CA ASP A 42 9.15 -4.21 8.17
C ASP A 42 8.83 -3.30 7.00
N LEU A 43 9.78 -3.13 6.08
CA LEU A 43 9.56 -2.42 4.83
C LEU A 43 9.10 -3.39 3.75
N LEU A 44 7.88 -3.20 3.27
CA LEU A 44 7.34 -3.87 2.10
C LEU A 44 7.59 -3.01 0.86
N THR A 45 8.00 -3.66 -0.23
CA THR A 45 8.16 -3.03 -1.55
C THR A 45 7.41 -3.84 -2.60
N GLY A 46 6.67 -3.17 -3.47
CA GLY A 46 6.03 -3.73 -4.66
C GLY A 46 6.39 -2.86 -5.86
N GLN A 47 6.77 -3.49 -6.96
CA GLN A 47 7.11 -2.81 -8.21
C GLN A 47 6.43 -3.52 -9.37
N ALA A 48 5.84 -2.74 -10.27
CA ALA A 48 5.22 -3.22 -11.49
C ALA A 48 5.00 -2.07 -12.48
N THR A 49 4.76 -2.40 -13.74
CA THR A 49 4.46 -1.45 -14.83
C THR A 49 3.16 -0.67 -14.63
N ASP A 50 2.30 -1.11 -13.71
CA ASP A 50 1.02 -0.47 -13.37
C ASP A 50 0.94 -0.31 -11.84
N CYS A 51 0.57 0.89 -11.38
CA CYS A 51 0.46 1.23 -9.96
C CYS A 51 -0.48 0.28 -9.19
N PHE A 52 -1.56 -0.21 -9.82
CA PHE A 52 -2.45 -1.22 -9.26
C PHE A 52 -1.72 -2.53 -8.99
N ALA A 53 -0.92 -2.99 -9.96
CA ALA A 53 -0.18 -4.23 -9.83
C ALA A 53 0.87 -4.12 -8.71
N ALA A 54 1.55 -2.97 -8.61
CA ALA A 54 2.45 -2.69 -7.50
C ALA A 54 1.72 -2.69 -6.14
N LEU A 55 0.52 -2.11 -6.08
CA LEU A 55 -0.32 -2.11 -4.88
C LEU A 55 -0.81 -3.52 -4.51
N GLN A 56 -1.20 -4.34 -5.49
CA GLN A 56 -1.59 -5.73 -5.23
C GLN A 56 -0.43 -6.54 -4.64
N ILE A 57 0.80 -6.33 -5.13
CA ILE A 57 1.99 -6.98 -4.57
C ILE A 57 2.16 -6.60 -3.09
N ILE A 58 2.06 -5.31 -2.75
CA ILE A 58 2.14 -4.83 -1.37
C ILE A 58 1.04 -5.46 -0.51
N ARG A 59 -0.22 -5.48 -0.98
CA ARG A 59 -1.34 -6.06 -0.24
C ARG A 59 -1.13 -7.54 0.06
N ARG A 60 -0.71 -8.34 -0.92
CA ARG A 60 -0.44 -9.77 -0.71
C ARG A 60 0.71 -9.99 0.28
N LYS A 61 1.76 -9.16 0.21
CA LYS A 61 2.88 -9.22 1.16
C LYS A 61 2.46 -8.85 2.58
N ALA A 62 1.57 -7.88 2.73
CA ALA A 62 0.99 -7.49 4.02
C ALA A 62 0.07 -8.59 4.56
N GLU A 63 -0.82 -9.14 3.73
CA GLU A 63 -1.76 -10.21 4.11
C GLU A 63 -1.03 -11.48 4.56
N GLY A 64 0.10 -11.83 3.92
CA GLY A 64 0.98 -12.92 4.37
C GLY A 64 1.64 -12.70 5.73
N ARG A 65 1.50 -11.50 6.31
CA ARG A 65 1.96 -11.11 7.66
C ARG A 65 0.78 -10.70 8.57
N ASP A 66 -0.43 -11.15 8.23
CA ASP A 66 -1.67 -10.83 8.93
C ASP A 66 -2.05 -9.32 8.96
N TRP A 67 -1.48 -8.53 8.05
CA TRP A 67 -1.84 -7.12 7.87
C TRP A 67 -2.80 -6.94 6.69
N LYS A 68 -3.91 -6.24 6.92
CA LYS A 68 -4.89 -5.86 5.90
C LYS A 68 -4.88 -4.35 5.71
N ILE A 69 -4.35 -3.87 4.58
CA ILE A 69 -4.34 -2.44 4.26
C ILE A 69 -5.74 -2.00 3.81
N CYS A 70 -6.31 -1.04 4.53
CA CYS A 70 -7.64 -0.48 4.32
C CYS A 70 -7.55 0.81 3.49
N CYS A 71 -7.90 0.73 2.21
CA CYS A 71 -8.09 1.93 1.38
C CYS A 71 -9.43 2.60 1.75
N LYS A 72 -9.42 3.90 2.08
CA LYS A 72 -10.66 4.68 2.29
C LYS A 72 -11.47 4.64 0.98
N GLY A 73 -12.65 4.02 1.03
CA GLY A 73 -13.47 3.75 -0.16
C GLY A 73 -14.07 2.34 -0.24
N SER A 74 -14.13 1.58 0.87
CA SER A 74 -15.06 0.46 1.18
C SER A 74 -15.55 -0.49 0.06
N ARG A 75 -14.77 -0.72 -0.99
CA ARG A 75 -14.88 -1.93 -1.82
C ARG A 75 -13.49 -2.50 -2.01
N ARG A 76 -13.43 -3.83 -2.06
CA ARG A 76 -12.21 -4.65 -2.29
C ARG A 76 -11.34 -4.16 -3.48
N ASN A 77 -11.93 -3.35 -4.38
CA ASN A 77 -11.40 -2.82 -5.63
C ASN A 77 -11.30 -1.28 -5.70
N VAL A 78 -11.49 -0.54 -4.60
CA VAL A 78 -11.45 0.93 -4.64
C VAL A 78 -10.10 1.42 -4.15
N TRP A 79 -9.46 2.18 -5.03
CA TRP A 79 -8.19 2.86 -4.84
C TRP A 79 -8.31 3.92 -3.73
N PRO A 80 -7.21 4.31 -3.08
CA PRO A 80 -7.17 5.60 -2.41
C PRO A 80 -7.68 6.65 -3.40
N SER A 81 -8.60 7.52 -3.01
CA SER A 81 -9.30 8.45 -3.92
C SER A 81 -8.39 9.37 -4.76
N ALA A 82 -7.10 9.42 -4.45
CA ALA A 82 -6.07 10.15 -5.20
C ALA A 82 -5.26 9.30 -6.19
N MET A 83 -5.40 7.96 -6.20
CA MET A 83 -4.80 7.07 -7.20
C MET A 83 -5.87 6.69 -8.23
N SER A 84 -6.04 7.48 -9.28
CA SER A 84 -6.86 7.09 -10.43
C SER A 84 -6.03 6.35 -11.46
N ARG A 85 -6.61 5.34 -12.11
CA ARG A 85 -6.05 4.72 -13.31
C ARG A 85 -6.26 5.71 -14.46
N GLN A 86 -5.21 6.43 -14.87
CA GLN A 86 -5.23 7.16 -16.15
C GLN A 86 -4.92 6.19 -17.29
#